data_AF-A0A5D3FWR7-F1
#
_entry.id   AF-A0A5D3FWR7-F1
#
_cell.length_a   1.000
_cell.length_b   1.000
_cell.length_c   1.000
_cell.angle_alpha   90.00
_cell.angle_beta   90.00
_cell.angle_gamma   90.00
#
_symmetry.space_group_name_H-M   'P 1'
#
loop_
_entity.id
_entity.type
_entity.pdbx_description
1 polymer ?
#
loop_
_entity_poly.entity_id
_entity_poly.type
_entity_poly.pdbx_seq_one_letter_code
_entity_poly.pdbx_strand_id
1 'polypeptide(L)'
;MDELTLATAAASALIGAMATDAWVSTRSSVLNAWRRARPDQADAIAAELDRARDDLLAGAGSEDDLARAWRTRLLDLICADAEAGALLRAEFGTAPPITMTAKASGRARIYQAGRDLRLDIRR
;
A
#
# COMPACT_ATOMS: atom_id res chain seq x y z
N MET A 1 -4.09 -6.05 -8.61
CA MET A 1 -3.57 -6.55 -7.33
C MET A 1 -4.74 -7.17 -6.58
N ASP A 2 -4.67 -8.47 -6.30
CA ASP A 2 -5.66 -9.16 -5.46
C ASP A 2 -5.52 -8.77 -3.97
N GLU A 3 -6.49 -9.16 -3.16
CA GLU A 3 -6.61 -8.79 -1.75
C GLU A 3 -5.45 -9.33 -0.91
N LEU A 4 -5.00 -10.55 -1.19
CA LEU A 4 -3.88 -11.17 -0.47
C LEU A 4 -2.56 -10.45 -0.76
N THR A 5 -2.32 -10.09 -2.01
CA THR A 5 -1.14 -9.33 -2.43
C THR A 5 -1.15 -7.95 -1.80
N LEU A 6 -2.32 -7.29 -1.76
CA LEU A 6 -2.47 -6.00 -1.10
C LEU A 6 -2.21 -6.10 0.42
N ALA A 7 -2.82 -7.08 1.09
CA ALA A 7 -2.60 -7.30 2.52
C ALA A 7 -1.14 -7.58 2.86
N THR A 8 -0.46 -8.35 1.99
CA THR A 8 0.98 -8.65 2.14
C THR A 8 1.83 -7.39 1.99
N ALA A 9 1.59 -6.60 0.93
CA ALA A 9 2.32 -5.35 0.70
C ALA A 9 2.10 -4.32 1.83
N ALA A 10 0.84 -4.16 2.25
CA ALA A 10 0.49 -3.26 3.35
C ALA A 10 1.13 -3.70 4.68
N ALA A 11 1.14 -5.00 4.99
CA ALA A 11 1.79 -5.52 6.19
C ALA A 11 3.31 -5.26 6.19
N SER A 12 4.01 -5.58 5.10
CA SER A 12 5.45 -5.31 4.99
C SER A 12 5.77 -3.82 5.09
N ALA A 13 4.99 -2.97 4.42
CA ALA A 13 5.15 -1.51 4.49
C ALA A 13 4.91 -0.98 5.91
N LEU A 14 3.88 -1.50 6.60
CA LEU A 14 3.56 -1.13 7.97
C LEU A 14 4.70 -1.47 8.94
N ILE A 15 5.25 -2.68 8.87
CA ILE A 15 6.36 -3.10 9.75
C ILE A 15 7.62 -2.32 9.43
N GLY A 16 7.96 -2.18 8.14
CA GLY A 16 9.10 -1.37 7.71
C GLY A 16 9.00 0.10 8.14
N ALA A 17 7.78 0.65 8.22
CA ALA A 17 7.57 2.03 8.66
C ALA A 17 7.81 2.22 10.17
N MET A 18 7.62 1.21 11.01
CA MET A 18 7.70 1.32 12.49
C MET A 18 9.04 1.88 13.01
N ALA A 19 10.13 1.56 12.32
CA ALA A 19 11.48 2.01 12.67
C ALA A 19 11.93 3.28 11.90
N THR A 20 11.01 3.96 11.21
CA THR A 20 11.32 5.11 10.34
C THR A 20 10.41 6.30 10.64
N ASP A 21 10.75 7.45 10.06
CA ASP A 21 9.91 8.66 10.13
C ASP A 21 8.56 8.49 9.42
N ALA A 22 8.40 7.47 8.56
CA ALA A 22 7.14 7.17 7.89
C ALA A 22 6.08 6.54 8.82
N TRP A 23 6.45 6.15 10.04
CA TRP A 23 5.54 5.47 10.99
C TRP A 23 4.21 6.21 11.16
N VAL A 24 4.26 7.52 11.41
CA VAL A 24 3.07 8.31 11.75
C VAL A 24 2.08 8.34 10.58
N SER A 25 2.56 8.54 9.35
CA SER A 25 1.70 8.56 8.17
C SER A 25 1.12 7.18 7.88
N THR A 26 1.96 6.13 7.91
CA THR A 26 1.54 4.76 7.61
C THR A 26 0.52 4.24 8.63
N ARG A 27 0.75 4.48 9.93
CA ARG A 27 -0.21 4.18 11.02
C ARG A 27 -1.54 4.90 10.78
N SER A 28 -1.49 6.17 10.41
CA SER A 28 -2.70 6.97 10.17
C SER A 28 -3.52 6.44 9.00
N SER A 29 -2.87 6.03 7.90
CA SER A 29 -3.52 5.42 6.74
C SER A 29 -4.22 4.10 7.10
N VAL A 30 -3.56 3.22 7.86
CA VAL A 30 -4.13 1.95 8.33
C VAL A 30 -5.31 2.20 9.29
N LEU A 31 -5.18 3.12 10.23
CA LEU A 31 -6.26 3.47 11.17
C LEU A 31 -7.46 4.13 10.47
N ASN A 32 -7.23 4.87 9.38
CA ASN A 32 -8.30 5.43 8.58
C ASN A 32 -9.14 4.33 7.92
N ALA A 33 -8.48 3.30 7.36
CA ALA A 33 -9.16 2.13 6.82
C ALA A 33 -9.92 1.37 7.92
N TRP A 34 -9.33 1.22 9.11
CA TRP A 34 -10.01 0.56 10.24
C TRP A 34 -11.24 1.32 10.72
N ARG A 35 -11.13 2.65 10.88
CA ARG A 35 -12.26 3.50 11.27
C ARG A 35 -13.43 3.41 10.30
N ARG A 36 -13.14 3.21 9.00
CA ARG A 36 -14.17 3.07 7.96
C ARG A 36 -15.00 1.79 8.12
N ALA A 37 -14.35 0.67 8.44
CA ALA A 37 -14.99 -0.65 8.51
C ALA A 37 -15.49 -1.00 9.92
N ARG A 38 -14.72 -0.63 10.95
CA ARG A 38 -14.91 -1.06 12.35
C ARG A 38 -14.47 0.07 13.30
N PRO A 39 -15.25 1.16 13.42
CA PRO A 39 -14.88 2.32 14.23
C PRO A 39 -14.60 1.97 15.69
N ASP A 40 -15.38 1.06 16.28
CA ASP A 40 -15.23 0.64 17.68
C ASP A 40 -13.92 -0.12 17.96
N GLN A 41 -13.26 -0.66 16.93
CA GLN A 41 -11.99 -1.38 17.06
C GLN A 41 -10.77 -0.49 16.80
N ALA A 42 -10.96 0.72 16.26
CA ALA A 42 -9.86 1.56 15.79
C ALA A 42 -8.88 1.92 16.91
N ASP A 43 -9.37 2.27 18.10
CA ASP A 43 -8.51 2.64 19.23
C ASP A 43 -7.73 1.44 19.78
N ALA A 44 -8.34 0.25 19.81
CA ALA A 44 -7.66 -0.98 20.21
C ALA A 44 -6.54 -1.34 19.22
N ILE A 45 -6.80 -1.21 17.92
CA ILE A 45 -5.80 -1.41 16.86
C ILE A 45 -4.68 -0.37 16.94
N ALA A 46 -5.01 0.88 17.26
CA ALA A 46 -4.03 1.94 17.47
C ALA A 46 -3.05 1.58 18.60
N ALA A 47 -3.56 1.07 19.72
CA ALA A 47 -2.74 0.60 20.83
C ALA A 47 -1.95 -0.69 20.52
N GLU A 48 -2.50 -1.61 19.72
CA GLU A 48 -1.76 -2.78 19.21
C GLU A 48 -0.59 -2.37 18.32
N LEU A 49 -0.80 -1.39 17.44
CA LEU A 49 0.23 -0.84 16.55
C LEU A 49 1.38 -0.18 17.33
N ASP A 50 1.05 0.58 18.37
CA ASP A 50 2.07 1.23 19.21
C ASP A 50 2.89 0.21 19.99
N ARG A 51 2.24 -0.80 20.59
CA ARG A 51 2.94 -1.90 21.27
C ARG A 51 3.84 -2.69 20.31
N ALA A 52 3.33 -3.01 19.13
CA ALA A 52 4.12 -3.71 18.11
C ALA A 52 5.39 -2.94 17.72
N ARG A 53 5.29 -1.61 17.62
CA ARG A 53 6.45 -0.75 17.38
C ARG A 53 7.42 -0.77 18.55
N ASP A 54 6.93 -0.66 19.78
CA ASP A 54 7.79 -0.68 20.96
C ASP A 54 8.54 -2.02 21.09
N ASP A 55 7.86 -3.15 20.86
CA ASP A 55 8.46 -4.48 20.87
C ASP A 55 9.54 -4.62 19.78
N LEU A 56 9.27 -4.09 18.58
CA LEU A 56 10.22 -4.11 17.45
C LEU A 56 11.45 -3.25 17.76
N LEU A 57 11.27 -2.05 18.32
CA LEU A 57 12.37 -1.17 18.71
C LEU A 57 13.18 -1.72 19.90
N ALA A 58 12.56 -2.50 20.77
CA ALA A 58 13.24 -3.20 21.86
C ALA A 58 13.96 -4.49 21.40
N GLY A 59 13.78 -4.91 20.14
CA GLY A 59 14.30 -6.18 19.62
C GLY A 59 13.61 -7.41 20.21
N ALA A 60 12.41 -7.24 20.76
CA ALA A 60 11.63 -8.28 21.43
C ALA A 60 10.68 -9.05 20.50
N GLY A 61 10.78 -8.86 19.18
CA GLY A 61 9.88 -9.47 18.19
C GLY A 61 10.55 -9.80 16.87
N SER A 62 10.00 -10.80 16.17
CA SER A 62 10.38 -11.16 14.81
C SER A 62 9.57 -10.32 13.82
N GLU A 63 10.24 -9.58 12.94
CA GLU A 63 9.60 -8.79 11.87
C GLU A 63 8.70 -9.67 10.99
N ASP A 64 9.12 -10.89 10.70
CA ASP A 64 8.38 -11.84 9.87
C ASP A 64 7.08 -12.31 10.54
N ASP A 65 7.12 -12.57 11.85
CA ASP A 65 5.94 -12.99 12.59
C ASP A 65 4.96 -11.84 12.76
N LEU A 66 5.48 -10.62 12.97
CA LEU A 66 4.68 -9.42 13.03
C LEU A 66 4.02 -9.12 11.68
N ALA A 67 4.77 -9.22 10.58
CA ALA A 67 4.24 -9.08 9.23
C ALA A 67 3.16 -10.13 8.93
N ARG A 68 3.36 -11.39 9.34
CA ARG A 68 2.35 -12.45 9.19
C ARG A 68 1.07 -12.13 9.98
N ALA A 69 1.21 -11.68 11.22
CA ALA A 69 0.09 -11.34 12.09
C ALA A 69 -0.73 -10.14 11.58
N TRP A 70 -0.06 -9.12 11.03
CA TRP A 70 -0.73 -7.96 10.45
C TRP A 70 -1.34 -8.26 9.07
N ARG A 71 -0.69 -9.09 8.25
CA ARG A 71 -1.24 -9.52 6.96
C ARG A 71 -2.61 -10.18 7.12
N THR A 72 -2.78 -11.08 8.09
CA THR A 72 -4.08 -11.73 8.33
C THR A 72 -5.14 -10.71 8.72
N ARG A 73 -4.85 -9.81 9.66
CA ARG A 73 -5.80 -8.78 10.10
C ARG A 73 -6.19 -7.83 8.96
N LEU A 74 -5.22 -7.43 8.15
CA LEU A 74 -5.45 -6.55 7.00
C LEU A 74 -6.26 -7.25 5.91
N LEU A 75 -6.01 -8.53 5.66
CA LEU A 75 -6.83 -9.32 4.73
C LEU A 75 -8.28 -9.40 5.20
N ASP A 76 -8.50 -9.70 6.48
CA ASP A 76 -9.84 -9.75 7.07
C ASP A 76 -10.56 -8.40 6.97
N LEU A 77 -9.83 -7.29 7.17
CA LEU A 77 -10.36 -5.93 7.00
C LEU A 77 -10.76 -5.66 5.55
N ILE A 78 -9.87 -5.96 4.59
CA ILE A 78 -10.09 -5.75 3.15
C ILE A 78 -11.30 -6.55 2.67
N CYS A 79 -11.46 -7.79 3.13
CA CYS A 79 -12.60 -8.64 2.77
C CYS A 79 -13.90 -8.21 3.46
N ALA A 80 -13.83 -7.59 4.63
CA ALA A 80 -15.01 -7.14 5.37
C ALA A 80 -15.60 -5.84 4.82
N ASP A 81 -14.79 -4.94 4.26
CA ASP A 81 -15.25 -3.65 3.74
C ASP A 81 -14.45 -3.21 2.50
N ALA A 82 -15.15 -3.08 1.37
CA ALA A 82 -14.54 -2.74 0.09
C ALA A 82 -13.96 -1.32 0.05
N GLU A 83 -14.52 -0.37 0.82
CA GLU A 83 -14.01 1.00 0.89
C GLU A 83 -12.73 1.07 1.73
N ALA A 84 -12.66 0.32 2.83
CA ALA A 84 -11.42 0.13 3.58
C ALA A 84 -10.34 -0.51 2.70
N GLY A 85 -10.71 -1.51 1.90
CA GLY A 85 -9.82 -2.09 0.90
C GLY A 85 -9.36 -1.09 -0.17
N ALA A 86 -10.22 -0.16 -0.60
CA ALA A 86 -9.87 0.90 -1.53
C ALA A 86 -8.88 1.91 -0.91
N LEU A 87 -9.06 2.28 0.36
CA LEU A 87 -8.14 3.15 1.10
C LEU A 87 -6.74 2.51 1.21
N LEU A 88 -6.68 1.23 1.58
CA LEU A 88 -5.40 0.51 1.65
C LEU A 88 -4.75 0.35 0.27
N ARG A 89 -5.54 0.15 -0.79
CA ARG A 89 -5.02 0.06 -2.17
C ARG A 89 -4.48 1.38 -2.68
N ALA A 90 -5.09 2.51 -2.30
CA ALA A 90 -4.57 3.82 -2.66
C ALA A 90 -3.21 4.10 -2.00
N GLU A 91 -3.02 3.61 -0.78
CA GLU A 91 -1.78 3.83 -0.01
C GLU A 91 -0.67 2.83 -0.35
N PHE A 92 -1.00 1.53 -0.42
CA PHE A 92 -0.03 0.43 -0.50
C PHE A 92 -0.09 -0.35 -1.82
N GLY A 93 -1.06 -0.03 -2.68
CA GLY A 93 -1.18 -0.68 -3.97
C GLY A 93 -0.07 -0.25 -4.92
N THR A 94 0.40 -1.19 -5.74
CA THR A 94 1.22 -0.82 -6.89
C THR A 94 0.32 -0.19 -7.96
N ALA A 95 0.81 0.90 -8.56
CA ALA A 95 0.11 1.53 -9.68
C ALA A 95 -0.15 0.48 -10.78
N PRO A 96 -1.34 0.46 -11.40
CA PRO A 96 -1.62 -0.47 -12.48
C PRO A 96 -0.62 -0.23 -13.63
N PRO A 97 -0.16 -1.28 -14.32
CA PRO A 97 0.73 -1.12 -15.46
C PRO A 97 0.03 -0.32 -16.56
N ILE A 98 0.64 0.79 -16.97
CA ILE A 98 0.15 1.59 -18.10
C ILE A 98 0.48 0.84 -19.38
N THR A 99 -0.53 0.31 -20.06
CA THR A 99 -0.38 -0.31 -21.38
C THR A 99 -0.59 0.75 -22.46
N MET A 100 0.46 1.05 -23.22
CA MET A 100 0.39 1.98 -24.35
C MET A 100 0.46 1.18 -25.65
N THR A 101 -0.62 1.17 -26.44
CA THR A 101 -0.65 0.51 -27.75
C THR A 101 -0.65 1.55 -28.85
N ALA A 102 0.22 1.41 -29.84
CA ALA A 102 0.22 2.24 -31.03
C ALA A 102 0.26 1.40 -32.29
N LYS A 103 -0.51 1.85 -33.30
CA LYS A 103 -0.58 1.24 -34.62
C LYS A 103 -0.12 2.25 -35.65
N ALA A 104 0.91 1.90 -36.41
CA ALA A 104 1.41 2.68 -37.55
C ALA A 104 1.20 1.93 -38.86
N SER A 105 0.97 2.69 -39.94
CA SER A 105 0.95 2.19 -41.32
C SER A 105 1.62 3.21 -42.24
N GLY A 106 2.25 2.73 -43.32
CA GLY A 106 3.02 3.59 -44.25
C GLY A 106 4.36 4.05 -43.65
N ARG A 107 4.86 5.22 -44.05
CA ARG A 107 6.04 5.87 -43.42
C ARG A 107 5.61 6.68 -42.22
N ALA A 108 5.49 6.04 -41.06
CA ALA A 108 5.15 6.69 -39.81
C ALA A 108 6.25 6.48 -38.76
N ARG A 109 6.38 7.46 -37.85
CA ARG A 109 7.18 7.35 -36.62
C ARG A 109 6.23 7.52 -35.45
N ILE A 110 6.26 6.57 -34.52
CA ILE A 110 5.49 6.64 -33.28
C ILE A 110 6.44 7.05 -32.17
N TYR A 111 6.05 8.07 -31.42
CA TYR A 111 6.68 8.43 -30.16
C TYR A 111 5.63 8.28 -29.05
N GLN A 112 5.93 7.46 -28.05
CA GLN A 112 5.07 7.26 -26.87
C GLN A 112 5.89 7.54 -25.62
N ALA A 113 5.31 8.29 -24.68
CA ALA A 113 5.86 8.46 -23.34
C ALA A 113 4.73 8.41 -22.32
N GLY A 114 4.99 7.78 -21.17
CA GLY A 114 4.01 7.64 -20.09
C GLY A 114 3.94 8.84 -19.14
N ARG A 115 4.81 9.86 -19.31
CA ARG A 115 4.83 11.04 -18.43
C ARG A 115 5.04 12.34 -19.21
N ASP A 116 6.20 12.52 -19.85
CA ASP A 116 6.49 13.71 -20.65
C ASP A 116 7.26 13.32 -21.93
N LEU A 117 6.87 13.91 -23.06
CA LEU A 117 7.56 13.74 -24.35
C LEU A 117 7.85 15.12 -24.96
N ARG A 118 9.13 15.49 -25.04
CA ARG A 118 9.58 16.68 -25.74
C ARG A 118 10.25 16.28 -27.05
N LEU A 119 9.61 16.60 -28.17
CA LEU A 119 10.15 16.35 -29.51
C LEU A 119 10.69 17.66 -30.09
N ASP A 120 11.98 17.67 -30.45
CA ASP A 120 12.55 18.66 -31.35
C ASP A 120 12.70 18.01 -32.72
N ILE A 121 11.78 18.33 -33.64
CA ILE A 121 11.76 17.73 -34.97
C ILE A 121 12.34 18.74 -35.94
N ARG A 122 13.60 18.56 -36.33
CA ARG A 122 14.17 19.25 -37.49
C ARG A 122 13.87 18.47 -38.77
N ARG A 123 13.37 19.18 -39.77
CA ARG A 123 13.06 18.66 -41.12
C ARG A 123 14.32 18.47 -41.95
#